data_AF-A0A941YXY8-F1
#
_entry.id   AF-A0A941YXY8-F1
#
_cell.length_a   1.000
_cell.length_b   1.000
_cell.length_c   1.000
_cell.angle_alpha   90.00
_cell.angle_beta   90.00
_cell.angle_gamma   90.00
#
_symmetry.space_group_name_H-M   'P 1'
#
loop_
_entity.id
_entity.type
_entity.pdbx_description
1 polymer ?
#
loop_
_entity_poly.entity_id
_entity_poly.type
_entity_poly.pdbx_seq_one_letter_code
_entity_poly.pdbx_strand_id
1 'polypeptide(L)'
;MRARRGGIQPWMEAREVNVAPDRFEVTLEDVLLVTQLHSALAVCVYDAMEEAGALLHLRCIVRSAKPIDVTDTTLATELLLLDRCLAALRESAPAARNLQARIVVHLADNPQAAPLSENMVIMVKRYLEDGGVRLLPEDVAAGPARALRFRPSMGWVHTRT
;
A
#
# COMPACT_ATOMS: atom_id res chain seq x y z
N MET A 1 -6.77 43.01 12.94
CA MET A 1 -7.95 42.19 13.32
C MET A 1 -8.54 41.53 12.07
N ARG A 2 -8.39 40.21 11.94
CA ARG A 2 -9.32 39.24 11.32
C ARG A 2 -8.60 37.89 11.24
N ALA A 3 -8.71 37.13 12.32
CA ALA A 3 -8.32 35.73 12.34
C ALA A 3 -9.31 34.93 11.47
N ARG A 4 -8.74 34.14 10.54
CA ARG A 4 -9.47 33.23 9.67
C ARG A 4 -10.09 32.11 10.52
N ARG A 5 -11.37 31.84 10.28
CA ARG A 5 -12.12 30.72 10.86
C ARG A 5 -11.38 29.42 10.51
N GLY A 6 -10.77 28.79 11.50
CA GLY A 6 -10.31 27.42 11.42
C GLY A 6 -11.55 26.54 11.32
N GLY A 7 -11.77 25.96 10.14
CA GLY A 7 -12.74 24.89 9.97
C GLY A 7 -12.31 23.72 10.83
N ILE A 8 -13.14 23.39 11.81
CA ILE A 8 -13.04 22.20 12.64
C ILE A 8 -13.26 21.02 11.70
N GLN A 9 -12.19 20.31 11.38
CA GLN A 9 -12.23 19.22 10.41
C GLN A 9 -12.61 17.90 11.16
N PRO A 10 -13.55 17.06 10.68
CA PRO A 10 -14.13 15.95 11.47
C PRO A 10 -13.29 14.64 11.51
N TRP A 11 -12.00 14.68 11.20
CA TRP A 11 -11.15 13.49 10.92
C TRP A 11 -10.37 12.96 12.12
N MET A 12 -10.67 13.40 13.35
CA MET A 12 -9.74 13.27 14.49
C MET A 12 -9.84 12.00 15.35
N GLU A 13 -10.67 10.99 15.04
CA GLU A 13 -10.83 9.83 15.95
C GLU A 13 -10.76 8.44 15.30
N ALA A 14 -10.24 8.30 14.08
CA ALA A 14 -9.97 6.97 13.55
C ALA A 14 -8.75 6.37 14.27
N ARG A 15 -8.92 5.21 14.91
CA ARG A 15 -7.82 4.44 15.52
C ARG A 15 -6.73 4.19 14.47
N GLU A 16 -5.48 4.52 14.79
CA GLU A 16 -4.35 4.25 13.91
C GLU A 16 -3.78 2.85 14.14
N VAL A 17 -3.51 2.12 13.06
CA VAL A 17 -2.85 0.81 13.07
C VAL A 17 -1.60 0.89 12.20
N ASN A 18 -0.44 0.66 12.82
CA ASN A 18 0.83 0.66 12.10
C ASN A 18 1.02 -0.66 11.36
N VAL A 19 1.35 -0.58 10.07
CA VAL A 19 1.67 -1.74 9.23
C VAL A 19 3.18 -1.78 9.01
N ALA A 20 3.85 -2.69 9.73
CA ALA A 20 5.28 -2.88 9.64
C ALA A 20 5.73 -3.38 8.25
N PRO A 21 7.00 -3.21 7.87
CA PRO A 21 7.54 -3.81 6.65
C PRO A 21 7.36 -5.33 6.60
N ASP A 22 7.12 -5.86 5.40
CA ASP A 22 6.83 -7.27 5.11
C ASP A 22 5.62 -7.82 5.91
N ARG A 23 4.65 -6.95 6.18
CA ARG A 23 3.38 -7.28 6.84
C ARG A 23 2.21 -6.70 6.08
N PHE A 24 1.05 -7.27 6.35
CA PHE A 24 -0.23 -6.67 5.99
C PHE A 24 -1.13 -6.59 7.21
N GLU A 25 -2.08 -5.67 7.17
CA GLU A 25 -3.19 -5.59 8.10
C GLU A 25 -4.50 -5.54 7.31
N VAL A 26 -5.46 -6.36 7.72
CA VAL A 26 -6.85 -6.36 7.21
C VAL A 26 -7.73 -5.73 8.27
N THR A 27 -8.67 -4.90 7.86
CA THR A 27 -9.66 -4.30 8.75
C THR A 27 -11.04 -4.36 8.12
N LEU A 28 -12.05 -4.52 8.97
CA LEU A 28 -13.48 -4.37 8.65
C LEU A 28 -14.06 -3.11 9.31
N GLU A 29 -13.25 -2.43 10.12
CA GLU A 29 -13.61 -1.25 10.89
C GLU A 29 -13.06 0.00 10.20
N ASP A 30 -13.69 1.13 10.52
CA ASP A 30 -13.25 2.46 10.16
C ASP A 30 -11.98 2.90 10.93
N VAL A 31 -10.84 2.34 10.54
CA VAL A 31 -9.51 2.62 11.10
C VAL A 31 -8.59 3.24 10.06
N LEU A 32 -7.51 3.83 10.54
CA LEU A 32 -6.46 4.36 9.70
C LEU A 32 -5.23 3.45 9.70
N LEU A 33 -4.95 2.84 8.56
CA LEU A 33 -3.74 2.03 8.35
C LEU A 33 -2.59 2.97 7.98
N VAL A 34 -1.49 2.92 8.73
CA VAL A 34 -0.36 3.84 8.57
C VAL A 34 0.96 3.10 8.41
N THR A 35 1.86 3.63 7.58
CA THR A 35 3.22 3.10 7.40
C THR A 35 4.21 4.17 6.96
N GLN A 36 5.51 3.86 7.05
CA GLN A 36 6.62 4.64 6.53
C GLN A 36 7.32 3.85 5.44
N LEU A 37 7.37 4.39 4.22
CA LEU A 37 7.98 3.75 3.07
C LEU A 37 9.43 4.19 2.93
N HIS A 38 10.35 3.22 3.04
CA HIS A 38 11.79 3.37 2.83
C HIS A 38 12.23 2.38 1.76
N SER A 39 12.46 2.86 0.53
CA SER A 39 12.65 2.01 -0.66
C SER A 39 11.63 0.87 -0.70
N ALA A 40 10.34 1.21 -0.76
CA ALA A 40 9.26 0.27 -0.48
C ALA A 40 7.99 0.58 -1.27
N LEU A 41 7.14 -0.43 -1.37
CA LEU A 41 5.80 -0.38 -1.92
C LEU A 41 4.76 -0.54 -0.81
N ALA A 42 3.69 0.24 -0.88
CA ALA A 42 2.45 -0.07 -0.20
C ALA A 42 1.35 -0.40 -1.20
N VAL A 43 0.59 -1.46 -0.91
CA VAL A 43 -0.62 -1.82 -1.65
C VAL A 43 -1.81 -1.56 -0.73
N CYS A 44 -2.59 -0.54 -1.05
CA CYS A 44 -3.81 -0.17 -0.33
C CYS A 44 -5.00 -0.79 -1.07
N VAL A 45 -5.67 -1.77 -0.47
CA VAL A 45 -6.85 -2.44 -1.04
C VAL A 45 -8.07 -2.05 -0.22
N TYR A 46 -9.18 -1.72 -0.86
CA TYR A 46 -10.47 -1.50 -0.20
C TYR A 46 -11.61 -2.01 -1.07
N ASP A 47 -12.73 -2.32 -0.45
CA ASP A 47 -13.99 -2.48 -1.17
C ASP A 47 -14.68 -1.12 -1.35
N ALA A 48 -15.17 -0.82 -2.55
CA ALA A 48 -15.82 0.46 -2.81
C ALA A 48 -17.25 0.58 -2.24
N MET A 49 -17.82 -0.51 -1.73
CA MET A 49 -19.18 -0.58 -1.18
C MET A 49 -19.20 -0.98 0.30
N GLU A 50 -18.16 -1.67 0.79
CA GLU A 50 -18.00 -2.11 2.18
C GLU A 50 -16.88 -1.33 2.89
N GLU A 51 -16.89 -1.31 4.23
CA GLU A 51 -15.81 -0.67 5.02
C GLU A 51 -14.49 -1.47 5.04
N ALA A 52 -14.50 -2.65 4.44
CA ALA A 52 -13.39 -3.59 4.47
C ALA A 52 -12.21 -3.16 3.58
N GLY A 53 -11.00 -3.39 4.07
CA GLY A 53 -9.81 -3.29 3.25
C GLY A 53 -8.54 -3.71 3.96
N ALA A 54 -7.42 -3.51 3.29
CA ALA A 54 -6.12 -3.95 3.74
C ALA A 54 -5.00 -3.01 3.29
N LEU A 55 -3.96 -2.94 4.09
CA LEU A 55 -2.69 -2.31 3.73
C LEU A 55 -1.59 -3.35 3.81
N LEU A 56 -0.85 -3.52 2.71
CA LEU A 56 0.32 -4.38 2.61
C LEU A 56 1.57 -3.52 2.39
N HIS A 57 2.65 -3.81 3.12
CA HIS A 57 3.93 -3.10 3.02
C HIS A 57 5.04 -4.05 2.55
N LEU A 58 5.50 -3.87 1.30
CA LEU A 58 6.54 -4.69 0.67
C LEU A 58 7.84 -3.89 0.57
N ARG A 59 8.98 -4.49 0.94
CA ARG A 59 10.29 -3.82 0.80
C ARG A 59 10.88 -4.05 -0.59
N CYS A 60 11.37 -2.99 -1.21
CA CYS A 60 12.22 -3.09 -2.41
C CYS A 60 13.68 -3.24 -1.93
N ILE A 61 14.09 -4.45 -1.56
CA ILE A 61 15.43 -4.72 -1.07
C ILE A 61 16.44 -4.69 -2.23
N VAL A 62 17.23 -3.63 -2.32
CA VAL A 62 18.45 -3.59 -3.17
C VAL A 62 19.60 -4.22 -2.37
N ARG A 63 19.85 -5.52 -2.54
CA ARG A 63 21.08 -6.12 -1.99
C ARG A 63 22.26 -5.70 -2.88
N SER A 64 23.03 -4.73 -2.40
CA SER A 64 24.19 -4.19 -3.12
C SER A 64 25.29 -5.26 -3.30
N ALA A 65 25.72 -5.50 -4.55
CA ALA A 65 27.11 -5.76 -4.98
C ALA A 65 27.24 -6.42 -6.39
N LYS A 66 26.16 -6.88 -7.03
CA LYS A 66 26.21 -7.53 -8.36
C LYS A 66 24.97 -7.12 -9.17
N PRO A 67 24.99 -7.10 -10.53
CA PRO A 67 23.81 -6.73 -11.32
C PRO A 67 22.59 -7.49 -10.80
N ILE A 68 21.52 -6.73 -10.57
CA ILE A 68 20.36 -7.16 -9.78
C ILE A 68 19.63 -8.25 -10.55
N ASP A 69 19.98 -9.50 -10.25
CA ASP A 69 19.00 -10.56 -10.29
C ASP A 69 18.09 -10.31 -9.10
N VAL A 70 16.93 -9.72 -9.37
CA VAL A 70 15.80 -9.92 -8.46
C VAL A 70 15.57 -11.42 -8.45
N THR A 71 16.12 -12.10 -7.44
CA THR A 71 16.01 -13.55 -7.39
C THR A 71 14.53 -13.92 -7.33
N ASP A 72 14.12 -14.92 -8.11
CA ASP A 72 12.74 -15.43 -8.13
C ASP A 72 12.19 -15.69 -6.72
N THR A 73 13.06 -16.05 -5.77
CA THR A 73 12.72 -16.27 -4.36
C THR A 73 12.20 -15.02 -3.64
N THR A 74 12.78 -13.84 -3.92
CA THR A 74 12.30 -12.59 -3.30
C THR A 74 10.93 -12.23 -3.85
N LEU A 75 10.77 -12.26 -5.17
CA LEU A 75 9.48 -12.00 -5.84
C LEU A 75 8.39 -12.99 -5.38
N ALA A 76 8.71 -14.27 -5.28
CA ALA A 76 7.79 -15.29 -4.80
C ALA A 76 7.35 -15.04 -3.35
N THR A 77 8.24 -14.53 -2.50
CA THR A 77 7.92 -14.18 -1.11
C THR A 77 6.97 -12.99 -1.04
N GLU A 78 7.22 -11.93 -1.82
CA GLU A 78 6.33 -10.76 -1.87
C GLU A 78 4.95 -11.10 -2.44
N LEU A 79 4.90 -11.93 -3.50
CA LEU A 79 3.64 -12.43 -4.06
C LEU A 79 2.88 -13.32 -3.08
N LEU A 80 3.57 -14.17 -2.31
CA LEU A 80 2.93 -14.98 -1.28
C LEU A 80 2.32 -14.11 -0.18
N LEU A 81 2.98 -12.99 0.18
CA LEU A 81 2.43 -12.07 1.17
C LEU A 81 1.20 -11.33 0.63
N LEU A 82 1.22 -10.93 -0.65
CA LEU A 82 0.06 -10.36 -1.35
C LEU A 82 -1.11 -11.35 -1.45
N ASP A 83 -0.84 -12.61 -1.81
CA ASP A 83 -1.81 -13.70 -1.85
C ASP A 83 -2.51 -13.88 -0.51
N ARG A 84 -1.73 -14.00 0.57
CA ARG A 84 -2.25 -14.12 1.94
C ARG A 84 -3.07 -12.90 2.36
N CYS A 85 -2.65 -11.69 1.98
CA CYS A 85 -3.40 -10.47 2.25
C CYS A 85 -4.78 -10.49 1.58
N LEU A 86 -4.87 -10.84 0.29
CA LEU A 86 -6.15 -10.92 -0.42
C LEU A 86 -7.02 -12.07 0.09
N ALA A 87 -6.42 -13.22 0.40
CA ALA A 87 -7.14 -14.34 0.99
C ALA A 87 -7.76 -13.95 2.34
N ALA A 88 -6.97 -13.34 3.23
CA ALA A 88 -7.44 -12.88 4.54
C ALA A 88 -8.53 -11.80 4.43
N LEU A 89 -8.41 -10.88 3.46
CA LEU A 89 -9.45 -9.87 3.20
C LEU A 89 -10.75 -10.53 2.76
N ARG A 90 -10.70 -11.48 1.82
CA ARG A 90 -11.90 -12.20 1.33
C ARG A 90 -12.52 -13.11 2.39
N GLU A 91 -11.70 -13.73 3.23
CA GLU A 91 -12.18 -14.54 4.35
C GLU A 91 -12.87 -13.68 5.42
N SER A 92 -12.27 -12.53 5.75
CA SER A 92 -12.81 -11.59 6.76
C SER A 92 -14.04 -10.83 6.24
N ALA A 93 -14.08 -10.51 4.94
CA ALA A 93 -15.18 -9.80 4.29
C ALA A 93 -15.67 -10.55 3.04
N PRO A 94 -16.44 -11.66 3.18
CA PRO A 94 -16.96 -12.40 2.02
C PRO A 94 -17.92 -11.60 1.13
N ALA A 95 -18.48 -10.51 1.67
CA ALA A 95 -19.34 -9.57 0.94
C ALA A 95 -18.55 -8.57 0.08
N ALA A 96 -17.25 -8.37 0.36
CA ALA A 96 -16.39 -7.45 -0.38
C ALA A 96 -16.12 -7.98 -1.80
N ARG A 97 -16.82 -7.43 -2.78
CA ARG A 97 -16.80 -7.84 -4.20
C ARG A 97 -16.37 -6.72 -5.14
N ASN A 98 -16.26 -5.49 -4.67
CA ASN A 98 -15.92 -4.30 -5.44
C ASN A 98 -14.53 -3.80 -5.07
N LEU A 99 -13.56 -4.73 -5.01
CA LEU A 99 -12.21 -4.44 -4.58
C LEU A 99 -11.51 -3.48 -5.56
N GLN A 100 -10.90 -2.45 -5.00
CA GLN A 100 -10.03 -1.52 -5.69
C GLN A 100 -8.69 -1.43 -4.96
N ALA A 101 -7.62 -1.17 -5.70
CA ALA A 101 -6.30 -1.00 -5.12
C ALA A 101 -5.60 0.26 -5.61
N ARG A 102 -4.89 0.92 -4.70
CA ARG A 102 -3.90 1.96 -5.02
C ARG A 102 -2.53 1.52 -4.56
N ILE A 103 -1.56 1.66 -5.45
CA ILE A 103 -0.16 1.34 -5.20
C ILE A 103 0.59 2.64 -4.93
N VAL A 104 1.31 2.69 -3.81
CA VAL A 104 2.14 3.82 -3.41
C VAL A 104 3.60 3.36 -3.35
N VAL A 105 4.47 4.03 -4.08
CA VAL A 105 5.89 3.67 -4.21
C VAL A 105 6.74 4.79 -3.64
N HIS A 106 7.75 4.42 -2.84
CA HIS A 106 8.88 5.28 -2.54
C HIS A 106 10.16 4.71 -3.15
N LEU A 107 10.78 5.49 -4.04
CA LEU A 107 12.08 5.19 -4.64
C LEU A 107 13.20 5.83 -3.82
N ALA A 108 14.13 5.02 -3.32
CA ALA A 108 15.35 5.58 -2.72
C ALA A 108 16.18 6.32 -3.77
N ASP A 109 17.01 7.26 -3.31
CA ASP A 109 17.99 8.00 -4.13
C ASP A 109 19.16 7.09 -4.54
N ASN A 110 18.84 6.09 -5.37
CA ASN A 110 19.76 5.11 -5.93
C ASN A 110 19.31 4.79 -7.36
N PRO A 111 20.18 4.91 -8.37
CA PRO A 111 19.85 4.62 -9.77
C PRO A 111 19.27 3.22 -10.02
N GLN A 112 19.57 2.25 -9.16
CA GLN A 112 19.09 0.88 -9.25
C GLN A 112 17.69 0.68 -8.63
N ALA A 113 17.18 1.64 -7.86
CA ALA A 113 15.90 1.52 -7.17
C ALA A 113 14.69 1.61 -8.13
N ALA A 114 14.80 2.42 -9.19
CA ALA A 114 13.71 2.61 -10.15
C ALA A 114 13.37 1.32 -10.94
N PRO A 115 14.32 0.64 -11.62
CA PRO A 115 14.02 -0.58 -12.37
C PRO A 115 13.51 -1.73 -11.48
N LEU A 116 14.05 -1.86 -10.26
CA LEU A 116 13.58 -2.84 -9.29
C LEU A 116 12.12 -2.61 -8.91
N SER A 117 11.79 -1.36 -8.59
CA SER A 117 10.44 -0.98 -8.18
C SER A 117 9.45 -1.12 -9.32
N GLU A 118 9.83 -0.76 -10.55
CA GLU A 118 9.01 -0.96 -11.76
C GLU A 118 8.64 -2.44 -11.94
N ASN A 119 9.59 -3.36 -11.82
CA ASN A 119 9.33 -4.79 -11.92
C ASN A 119 8.37 -5.28 -10.82
N MET A 120 8.57 -4.86 -9.57
CA MET A 120 7.67 -5.20 -8.47
C MET A 120 6.26 -4.64 -8.69
N VAL A 121 6.15 -3.39 -9.14
CA VAL A 121 4.88 -2.74 -9.45
C VAL A 121 4.14 -3.49 -10.56
N ILE A 122 4.81 -3.84 -11.66
CA ILE A 122 4.21 -4.60 -12.77
C ILE A 122 3.67 -5.94 -12.27
N MET A 123 4.45 -6.65 -11.46
CA MET A 123 4.08 -7.95 -10.91
C MET A 123 2.87 -7.85 -9.97
N VAL A 124 2.89 -6.89 -9.04
CA VAL A 124 1.79 -6.65 -8.09
C VAL A 124 0.52 -6.24 -8.84
N LYS A 125 0.62 -5.37 -9.85
CA LYS A 125 -0.53 -4.96 -10.67
C LYS A 125 -1.18 -6.16 -11.35
N ARG A 126 -0.40 -6.99 -12.04
CA ARG A 126 -0.91 -8.20 -12.71
C ARG A 126 -1.59 -9.13 -11.74
N TYR A 127 -0.96 -9.41 -10.60
CA TYR A 127 -1.53 -10.29 -9.59
C TYR A 127 -2.87 -9.75 -9.03
N LEU A 128 -2.97 -8.44 -8.79
CA LEU A 128 -4.21 -7.80 -8.34
C LEU A 128 -5.32 -7.88 -9.40
N GLU A 129 -5.00 -7.61 -10.67
CA GLU A 129 -5.94 -7.67 -11.79
C GLU A 129 -6.44 -9.11 -12.02
N ASP A 130 -5.55 -10.10 -11.99
CA ASP A 130 -5.90 -11.52 -12.07
C ASP A 130 -6.80 -11.94 -10.89
N GLY A 131 -6.64 -11.30 -9.74
CA GLY A 131 -7.50 -11.42 -8.56
C GLY A 131 -8.83 -10.65 -8.65
N GLY A 132 -9.14 -10.00 -9.77
CA GLY A 132 -10.36 -9.20 -9.94
C GLY A 132 -10.38 -7.89 -9.16
N VAL A 133 -9.21 -7.40 -8.71
CA VAL A 133 -9.09 -6.11 -8.03
C VAL A 133 -8.87 -5.02 -9.07
N ARG A 134 -9.72 -3.98 -9.07
CA ARG A 134 -9.58 -2.85 -9.99
C ARG A 134 -8.44 -1.93 -9.54
N LEU A 135 -7.49 -1.66 -10.43
CA LEU A 135 -6.37 -0.75 -10.14
C LEU A 135 -6.76 0.72 -10.30
N LEU A 136 -6.33 1.54 -9.35
CA LEU A 136 -6.33 3.00 -9.42
C LEU A 136 -4.94 3.52 -9.85
N PRO A 137 -4.83 4.78 -10.31
CA PRO A 137 -3.54 5.38 -10.62
C PRO A 137 -2.56 5.25 -9.46
N GLU A 138 -1.33 4.86 -9.78
CA GLU A 138 -0.26 4.71 -8.81
C GLU A 138 0.32 6.06 -8.37
N ASP A 139 0.85 6.09 -7.15
CA ASP A 139 1.52 7.24 -6.58
C ASP A 139 3.00 6.90 -6.36
N VAL A 140 3.85 7.28 -7.31
CA VAL A 140 5.30 7.04 -7.29
C VAL A 140 6.04 8.34 -6.97
N ALA A 141 6.91 8.31 -5.97
CA ALA A 141 7.80 9.43 -5.69
C ALA A 141 9.18 8.95 -5.25
N ALA A 142 10.22 9.69 -5.66
CA ALA A 142 11.58 9.54 -5.17
C ALA A 142 11.90 10.60 -4.10
N GLY A 143 12.98 10.42 -3.35
CA GLY A 143 13.49 11.40 -2.41
C GLY A 143 13.41 10.95 -0.95
N PRO A 144 12.93 11.78 -0.01
CA PRO A 144 12.75 11.37 1.38
C PRO A 144 11.71 10.26 1.56
N ALA A 145 11.86 9.52 2.65
CA ALA A 145 10.92 8.48 3.06
C ALA A 145 9.47 9.03 3.13
N ARG A 146 8.50 8.21 2.75
CA ARG A 146 7.10 8.65 2.64
C ARG A 146 6.27 8.09 3.78
N ALA A 147 5.65 8.99 4.55
CA ALA A 147 4.56 8.62 5.43
C ALA A 147 3.30 8.35 4.60
N LEU A 148 2.68 7.20 4.79
CA LEU A 148 1.42 6.82 4.17
C LEU A 148 0.33 6.67 5.23
N ARG A 149 -0.84 7.25 4.94
CA ARG A 149 -2.07 7.11 5.71
C ARG A 149 -3.17 6.62 4.76
N PHE A 150 -3.79 5.50 5.08
CA PHE A 150 -4.85 4.89 4.28
C PHE A 150 -6.07 4.60 5.15
N ARG A 151 -7.25 5.06 4.70
CA ARG A 151 -8.54 4.79 5.34
C ARG A 151 -9.41 3.96 4.38
N PRO A 152 -9.50 2.63 4.59
CA PRO A 152 -10.21 1.72 3.70
C PRO A 152 -11.66 2.10 3.43
N SER A 153 -12.41 2.47 4.47
CA SER A 153 -13.82 2.87 4.43
C SER A 153 -14.15 4.00 3.45
N MET A 154 -13.15 4.77 3.02
CA MET A 154 -13.31 5.85 2.04
C MET A 154 -12.45 5.70 0.78
N GLY A 155 -11.65 4.63 0.69
CA GLY A 155 -10.60 4.53 -0.34
C GLY A 155 -9.59 5.68 -0.29
N TRP A 156 -9.47 6.37 0.85
CA TRP A 156 -8.69 7.59 0.98
C TRP A 156 -7.23 7.26 1.28
N VAL A 157 -6.34 7.76 0.42
CA VAL A 157 -4.89 7.61 0.55
C VAL A 157 -4.25 8.99 0.63
N HIS A 158 -3.40 9.20 1.63
CA HIS A 158 -2.64 10.42 1.78
C HIS A 158 -1.17 10.11 2.07
N THR A 159 -0.30 10.80 1.33
CA THR A 159 1.14 10.64 1.40
C THR A 159 1.79 11.96 1.82
N ARG A 160 2.81 11.88 2.69
CA ARG A 160 3.62 13.03 3.11
C ARG A 160 5.10 12.66 3.02
N THR A 161 5.89 13.52 2.37
CA THR A 161 7.35 13.48 2.29
C THR A 161 8.00 14.35 3.35
#